data_AF-A0A7J4FLZ6-F1
#
_entry.id   AF-A0A7J4FLZ6-F1
#
_cell.length_a   1.000
_cell.length_b   1.000
_cell.length_c   1.000
_cell.angle_alpha   90.00
_cell.angle_beta   90.00
_cell.angle_gamma   90.00
#
_symmetry.space_group_name_H-M   'P 1'
#
loop_
_entity.id
_entity.type
_entity.pdbx_description
1 polymer ?
#
loop_
_entity_poly.entity_id
_entity_poly.type
_entity_poly.pdbx_seq_one_letter_code
_entity_poly.pdbx_strand_id
1 'polypeptide(L)'
;MSERRERESKHLYEENAYVLDYLPFGKPGTRGKYRAGAVVQLIGESYFTLLEANVKVGVTLKPLDRVYVGKESRKEIAYILGRIGYDELTANAKMELENAVEHIVLKREKWFVNFFNTAQPITPRMHMLELIPGIGKKYMWNILDEREK
;
A
#
# COMPACT_ATOMS: atom_id res chain seq x y z
N MET A 1 -5.12 -28.06 -28.49
CA MET A 1 -4.81 -26.69 -28.98
C MET A 1 -5.80 -25.73 -28.36
N SER A 2 -5.32 -24.57 -27.91
CA SER A 2 -6.08 -23.35 -27.52
C SER A 2 -7.07 -23.54 -26.35
N GLU A 3 -6.97 -22.90 -25.20
CA GLU A 3 -6.73 -21.47 -24.97
C GLU A 3 -6.03 -21.28 -23.61
N ARG A 4 -4.70 -21.20 -23.62
CA ARG A 4 -4.01 -20.43 -22.57
C ARG A 4 -4.25 -18.98 -22.96
N ARG A 5 -5.38 -18.40 -22.54
CA ARG A 5 -5.52 -16.94 -22.52
C ARG A 5 -4.35 -16.45 -21.67
N GLU A 6 -3.37 -15.87 -22.32
CA GLU A 6 -2.35 -15.04 -21.67
C GLU A 6 -3.13 -14.08 -20.78
N ARG A 7 -3.13 -14.34 -19.47
CA ARG A 7 -3.40 -13.28 -18.52
C ARG A 7 -2.25 -12.32 -18.74
N GLU A 8 -2.45 -11.33 -19.61
CA GLU A 8 -1.69 -10.10 -19.53
C GLU A 8 -1.75 -9.72 -18.05
N SER A 9 -0.63 -9.92 -17.37
CA SER A 9 -0.42 -9.38 -16.04
C SER A 9 -0.52 -7.88 -16.23
N LYS A 10 -1.75 -7.33 -16.12
CA LYS A 10 -1.95 -5.92 -15.89
C LYS A 10 -1.18 -5.66 -14.61
N HIS A 11 0.07 -5.22 -14.77
CA HIS A 11 0.89 -4.84 -13.65
C HIS A 11 0.15 -3.70 -12.97
N LEU A 12 -0.42 -4.01 -11.81
CA LEU A 12 -1.06 -3.02 -10.96
C LEU A 12 0.06 -2.13 -10.44
N TYR A 13 0.06 -0.88 -10.88
CA TYR A 13 1.00 0.14 -10.45
C TYR A 13 0.29 1.08 -9.48
N GLU A 14 1.02 1.55 -8.48
CA GLU A 14 0.56 2.66 -7.66
C GLU A 14 0.73 3.96 -8.46
N GLU A 15 -0.28 4.83 -8.41
CA GLU A 15 -0.15 6.20 -8.91
C GLU A 15 0.37 7.15 -7.83
N ASN A 16 -0.10 6.95 -6.60
CA ASN A 16 0.23 7.77 -5.45
C ASN A 16 0.61 6.88 -4.26
N ALA A 17 1.47 7.41 -3.41
CA ALA A 17 1.94 6.73 -2.22
C ALA A 17 2.15 7.73 -1.08
N TYR A 18 2.18 7.22 0.14
CA TYR A 18 2.46 7.96 1.35
C TYR A 18 3.84 7.62 1.89
N VAL A 19 4.56 8.63 2.35
CA VAL A 19 5.89 8.48 2.97
C VAL A 19 5.76 7.80 4.33
N LEU A 20 6.54 6.73 4.52
CA LEU A 20 6.72 6.07 5.80
C LEU A 20 7.99 6.56 6.49
N ASP A 21 9.09 6.67 5.75
CA ASP A 21 10.38 7.11 6.30
C ASP A 21 11.26 7.74 5.23
N TYR A 22 12.01 8.78 5.59
CA TYR A 22 12.91 9.52 4.71
C TYR A 22 14.34 9.51 5.26
N LEU A 23 15.26 8.96 4.48
CA LEU A 23 16.65 8.74 4.82
C LEU A 23 17.52 9.67 3.95
N PRO A 24 17.88 10.88 4.41
CA PRO A 24 18.58 11.88 3.60
C PRO A 24 19.95 11.41 3.09
N PHE A 25 20.59 10.50 3.82
CA PHE A 25 21.89 9.92 3.48
C PHE A 25 21.80 8.46 2.99
N GLY A 26 20.59 7.98 2.71
CA GLY A 26 20.34 6.59 2.32
C GLY A 26 20.37 5.59 3.48
N LYS A 27 20.20 4.31 3.16
CA LYS A 27 20.18 3.22 4.15
C LYS A 27 21.59 2.89 4.69
N PRO A 28 21.77 2.78 6.03
CA PRO A 28 23.03 2.32 6.61
C PRO A 28 23.48 0.96 6.03
N GLY A 29 24.78 0.77 5.84
CA GLY A 29 25.34 -0.50 5.35
C GLY A 29 25.21 -0.74 3.84
N THR A 30 24.50 0.12 3.10
CA THR A 30 24.30 -0.05 1.66
C THR A 30 25.47 0.57 0.88
N ARG A 31 26.58 -0.15 0.76
CA ARG A 31 27.76 0.29 -0.02
C ARG A 31 27.60 -0.08 -1.49
N GLY A 32 27.00 0.81 -2.28
CA GLY A 32 26.96 0.69 -3.75
C GLY A 32 26.85 2.06 -4.42
N LYS A 33 27.66 2.30 -5.47
CA LYS A 33 27.72 3.58 -6.21
C LYS A 33 26.37 4.03 -6.80
N TYR A 34 25.43 3.09 -6.98
CA TYR A 34 24.10 3.32 -7.57
C TYR A 34 22.98 3.65 -6.57
N ARG A 35 23.27 3.63 -5.25
CA ARG A 35 22.34 4.04 -4.18
C ARG A 35 22.83 5.28 -3.43
N ALA A 36 23.70 6.06 -4.06
CA ALA A 36 24.14 7.34 -3.51
C ALA A 36 23.00 8.36 -3.63
N GLY A 37 22.43 8.76 -2.50
CA GLY A 37 21.38 9.79 -2.44
C GLY A 37 20.31 9.49 -1.41
N ALA A 38 19.41 10.44 -1.22
CA ALA A 38 18.31 10.30 -0.29
C ALA A 38 17.35 9.19 -0.74
N VAL A 39 16.98 8.33 0.20
CA VAL A 39 16.06 7.19 0.01
C VAL A 39 14.79 7.46 0.79
N VAL A 40 13.66 7.03 0.26
CA VAL A 40 12.36 7.09 0.94
C VAL A 40 11.69 5.73 0.86
N GLN A 41 11.07 5.32 1.98
CA GLN A 41 10.17 4.18 2.02
C GLN A 41 8.73 4.67 2.02
N LEU A 42 7.90 4.00 1.24
CA LEU A 42 6.56 4.46 0.88
C LEU A 42 5.56 3.32 1.00
N ILE A 43 4.29 3.66 1.25
CA ILE A 43 3.14 2.76 1.10
C ILE A 43 2.20 3.30 0.01
N GLY A 44 1.87 2.44 -0.95
CA GLY A 44 0.95 2.78 -2.02
C GLY A 44 -0.48 3.05 -1.53
N GLU A 45 -1.13 4.06 -2.11
CA GLU A 45 -2.47 4.46 -1.70
C GLU A 45 -3.55 3.47 -2.16
N SER A 46 -3.34 2.77 -3.29
CA SER A 46 -4.37 1.92 -3.90
C SER A 46 -4.28 0.47 -3.45
N TYR A 47 -3.07 -0.10 -3.50
CA TYR A 47 -2.83 -1.53 -3.25
C TYR A 47 -1.97 -1.77 -2.00
N PHE A 48 -1.68 -0.73 -1.22
CA PHE A 48 -0.81 -0.81 -0.04
C PHE A 48 0.57 -1.41 -0.38
N THR A 49 1.04 -1.19 -1.61
CA THR A 49 2.33 -1.70 -2.07
C THR A 49 3.45 -0.98 -1.33
N LEU A 50 4.31 -1.71 -0.64
CA LEU A 50 5.51 -1.13 -0.03
C LEU A 50 6.57 -0.91 -1.11
N LEU A 51 7.08 0.32 -1.18
CA LEU A 51 8.04 0.75 -2.19
C LEU A 51 9.26 1.39 -1.54
N GLU A 52 10.40 1.22 -2.20
CA GLU A 52 11.59 2.01 -1.94
C GLU A 52 11.91 2.85 -3.16
N ALA A 53 12.29 4.11 -2.94
CA ALA A 53 12.55 5.05 -4.01
C ALA A 53 13.65 6.04 -3.63
N ASN A 54 14.22 6.68 -4.64
CA ASN A 54 15.11 7.81 -4.44
C ASN A 54 14.38 9.13 -4.64
N VAL A 55 14.79 10.10 -3.84
CA VAL A 55 14.21 11.44 -3.83
C VAL A 55 15.07 12.36 -4.69
N LYS A 56 14.44 13.32 -5.38
CA LYS A 56 15.18 14.33 -6.15
C LYS A 56 16.03 15.22 -5.23
N VAL A 57 17.13 15.72 -5.76
CA VAL A 57 18.05 16.61 -5.03
C VAL A 57 17.30 17.85 -4.55
N GLY A 58 17.50 18.23 -3.28
CA GLY A 58 16.89 19.41 -2.66
C GLY A 58 15.46 19.21 -2.15
N VAL A 59 14.84 18.04 -2.39
CA VAL A 59 13.54 17.70 -1.82
C VAL A 59 13.74 17.04 -0.46
N THR A 60 12.92 17.44 0.51
CA THR A 60 12.81 16.79 1.82
C THR A 60 11.38 16.33 2.01
N LEU A 61 11.21 15.13 2.54
CA LEU A 61 9.91 14.52 2.77
C LEU A 61 9.72 14.20 4.25
N LYS A 62 8.47 14.20 4.69
CA LYS A 62 8.05 13.84 6.05
C LYS A 62 7.11 12.63 6.00
N PRO A 63 7.00 11.85 7.09
CA PRO A 63 5.94 10.84 7.20
C PRO A 63 4.57 11.42 6.85
N LEU A 64 3.75 10.61 6.17
CA LEU A 64 2.42 10.96 5.65
C LEU A 64 2.37 12.01 4.53
N ASP A 65 3.50 12.50 4.03
CA ASP A 65 3.50 13.25 2.77
C ASP A 65 3.00 12.34 1.63
N ARG A 66 2.04 12.85 0.85
CA ARG A 66 1.52 12.15 -0.33
C ARG A 66 2.33 12.54 -1.55
N VAL A 67 2.91 11.55 -2.22
CA VAL A 67 3.77 11.74 -3.41
C VAL A 67 3.24 10.95 -4.61
N TYR A 68 3.46 11.49 -5.81
CA TYR A 68 3.15 10.79 -7.05
C TYR A 68 4.28 9.81 -7.42
N VAL A 69 3.93 8.53 -7.61
CA VAL A 69 4.83 7.42 -7.96
C VAL A 69 4.49 6.76 -9.30
N GLY A 70 3.46 7.28 -9.99
CA GLY A 70 3.03 6.79 -11.30
C GLY A 70 4.07 6.98 -12.41
N LYS A 71 3.68 6.67 -13.66
CA LYS A 71 4.61 6.61 -14.80
C LYS A 71 4.98 7.98 -15.37
N GLU A 72 4.20 9.02 -15.08
CA GLU A 72 4.45 10.36 -15.59
C GLU A 72 5.55 11.09 -14.80
N SER A 73 5.78 12.35 -15.12
CA SER A 73 6.76 13.19 -14.43
C SER A 73 6.40 13.33 -12.95
N ARG A 74 7.26 12.81 -12.08
CA ARG A 74 7.12 12.89 -10.63
C ARG A 74 7.78 14.18 -10.13
N LYS A 75 7.19 14.84 -9.14
CA LYS A 75 7.75 16.09 -8.59
C LYS A 75 8.86 15.81 -7.57
N GLU A 76 8.61 14.94 -6.61
CA GLU A 76 9.49 14.64 -5.47
C GLU A 76 10.40 13.42 -5.73
N ILE A 77 9.88 12.41 -6.42
CA ILE A 77 10.54 11.12 -6.62
C ILE A 77 11.40 11.12 -7.89
N ALA A 78 12.64 10.67 -7.78
CA ALA A 78 13.57 10.54 -8.90
C ALA A 78 13.38 9.19 -9.61
N TYR A 79 13.47 8.08 -8.86
CA TYR A 79 13.32 6.73 -9.40
C TYR A 79 12.79 5.77 -8.33
N ILE A 80 11.96 4.81 -8.76
CA ILE A 80 11.50 3.71 -7.91
C ILE A 80 12.59 2.64 -7.95
N LEU A 81 13.14 2.31 -6.78
CA LEU A 81 14.15 1.24 -6.64
C LEU A 81 13.50 -0.14 -6.74
N GLY A 82 12.28 -0.28 -6.20
CA GLY A 82 11.51 -1.51 -6.30
C GLY A 82 10.43 -1.63 -5.24
N ARG A 83 9.77 -2.79 -5.26
CA ARG A 83 8.90 -3.24 -4.16
C ARG A 83 9.78 -3.84 -3.07
N ILE A 84 9.39 -3.60 -1.81
CA ILE A 84 10.07 -4.16 -0.65
C ILE A 84 9.07 -4.95 0.20
N GLY A 85 9.57 -5.92 0.98
CA GLY A 85 8.78 -6.62 2.00
C GLY A 85 8.68 -5.83 3.30
N TYR A 86 7.78 -6.26 4.19
CA TYR A 86 7.63 -5.69 5.53
C TYR A 86 8.94 -5.76 6.33
N ASP A 87 9.71 -6.83 6.20
CA ASP A 87 10.97 -7.01 6.94
C ASP A 87 12.09 -6.08 6.49
N GLU A 88 11.97 -5.51 5.28
CA GLU A 88 12.93 -4.55 4.72
C GLU A 88 12.62 -3.10 5.07
N LEU A 89 11.48 -2.85 5.74
CA LEU A 89 11.14 -1.54 6.30
C LEU A 89 12.11 -1.17 7.43
N THR A 90 12.48 0.12 7.50
CA THR A 90 13.20 0.64 8.65
C THR A 90 12.33 0.53 9.91
N ALA A 91 12.97 0.61 11.07
CA ALA A 91 12.23 0.65 12.34
C ALA A 91 11.22 1.82 12.36
N ASN A 92 11.63 2.99 11.85
CA ASN A 92 10.76 4.15 11.75
C ASN A 92 9.58 3.92 10.77
N ALA A 93 9.85 3.37 9.58
CA ALA A 93 8.81 3.06 8.62
C ALA A 93 7.79 2.03 9.15
N LYS A 94 8.22 1.06 9.97
CA LYS A 94 7.32 0.10 10.63
C LYS A 94 6.42 0.79 11.66
N MET A 95 6.97 1.73 12.45
CA MET A 95 6.19 2.50 13.42
C MET A 95 5.14 3.38 12.72
N GLU A 96 5.48 3.99 11.59
CA GLU A 96 4.55 4.85 10.84
C GLU A 96 3.56 4.08 9.94
N LEU A 97 3.77 2.78 9.75
CA LEU A 97 2.96 1.98 8.83
C LEU A 97 1.49 1.94 9.24
N GLU A 98 1.22 1.74 10.53
CA GLU A 98 -0.15 1.68 11.05
C GLU A 98 -0.87 3.02 10.86
N ASN A 99 -0.21 4.12 11.23
CA ASN A 99 -0.72 5.49 11.03
C ASN A 99 -1.02 5.77 9.54
N ALA A 100 -0.12 5.35 8.64
CA ALA A 100 -0.31 5.54 7.21
C ALA A 100 -1.48 4.71 6.65
N VAL A 101 -1.63 3.46 7.10
CA VAL A 101 -2.77 2.61 6.72
C VAL A 101 -4.08 3.22 7.19
N GLU A 102 -4.16 3.66 8.45
CA GLU A 102 -5.34 4.34 8.99
C GLU A 102 -5.68 5.59 8.16
N HIS A 103 -4.68 6.43 7.88
CA HIS A 103 -4.85 7.63 7.06
C HIS A 103 -5.42 7.30 5.67
N ILE A 104 -4.88 6.27 5.00
CA ILE A 104 -5.36 5.83 3.68
C ILE A 104 -6.79 5.29 3.76
N VAL A 105 -7.11 4.47 4.77
CA VAL A 105 -8.44 3.91 4.96
C VAL A 105 -9.48 5.00 5.17
N LEU A 106 -9.19 5.98 6.04
CA LEU A 106 -10.07 7.13 6.30
C LEU A 106 -10.27 7.98 5.04
N LYS A 107 -9.20 8.27 4.29
CA LYS A 107 -9.33 9.00 3.01
C LYS A 107 -10.12 8.25 1.95
N ARG A 108 -10.12 6.92 2.01
CA ARG A 108 -10.83 6.03 1.08
C ARG A 108 -12.06 5.38 1.72
N GLU A 109 -12.66 6.02 2.72
CA GLU A 109 -13.76 5.46 3.51
C GLU A 109 -14.85 4.83 2.64
N LYS A 110 -15.31 5.54 1.61
CA LYS A 110 -16.34 5.06 0.68
C LYS A 110 -16.00 3.70 0.06
N TRP A 111 -14.74 3.45 -0.29
CA TRP A 111 -14.31 2.18 -0.86
C TRP A 111 -14.40 1.04 0.17
N PHE A 112 -13.92 1.29 1.40
CA PHE A 112 -13.92 0.30 2.48
C PHE A 112 -15.33 0.05 3.04
N VAL A 113 -16.16 1.07 3.22
CA VAL A 113 -17.56 0.91 3.59
C VAL A 113 -18.33 0.15 2.51
N ASN A 114 -18.08 0.46 1.24
CA ASN A 114 -18.69 -0.29 0.14
C ASN A 114 -18.28 -1.77 0.16
N PHE A 115 -17.07 -2.13 0.60
CA PHE A 115 -16.70 -3.54 0.79
C PHE A 115 -17.66 -4.24 1.76
N PHE A 116 -17.99 -3.65 2.92
CA PHE A 116 -18.96 -4.24 3.85
C PHE A 116 -20.37 -4.34 3.23
N ASN A 117 -20.80 -3.30 2.52
CA ASN A 117 -22.13 -3.22 1.92
C ASN A 117 -22.29 -4.10 0.67
N THR A 118 -21.20 -4.60 0.09
CA THR A 118 -21.24 -5.39 -1.14
C THR A 118 -20.63 -6.78 -0.99
N ALA A 119 -19.94 -7.07 0.12
CA ALA A 119 -19.32 -8.36 0.41
C ALA A 119 -20.29 -9.53 0.19
N GLN A 120 -19.76 -10.60 -0.39
CA GLN A 120 -20.52 -11.80 -0.77
C GLN A 120 -19.91 -13.06 -0.15
N PRO A 121 -20.65 -14.19 -0.16
CA PRO A 121 -20.08 -15.50 0.09
C PRO A 121 -18.96 -15.83 -0.90
N ILE A 122 -17.80 -16.30 -0.42
CA ILE A 122 -16.72 -16.85 -1.27
C ILE A 122 -17.06 -18.28 -1.65
N THR A 123 -17.56 -19.04 -0.68
CA THR A 123 -18.03 -20.43 -0.85
C THR A 123 -19.32 -20.62 -0.04
N PRO A 124 -20.07 -21.72 -0.23
CA PRO A 124 -21.26 -22.00 0.60
C PRO A 124 -20.98 -22.06 2.11
N ARG A 125 -19.71 -22.27 2.52
CA ARG A 125 -19.32 -22.38 3.93
C ARG A 125 -18.55 -21.15 4.45
N MET A 126 -18.18 -20.19 3.60
CA MET A 126 -17.28 -19.09 3.96
C MET A 126 -17.68 -17.77 3.29
N HIS A 127 -17.80 -16.71 4.10
CA HIS A 127 -18.10 -15.36 3.66
C HIS A 127 -16.84 -14.48 3.58
N MET A 128 -16.81 -13.50 2.66
CA MET A 128 -15.68 -12.55 2.53
C MET A 128 -15.39 -11.77 3.83
N LEU A 129 -16.45 -11.40 4.57
CA LEU A 129 -16.32 -10.69 5.85
C LEU A 129 -15.53 -11.48 6.90
N GLU A 130 -15.55 -12.81 6.83
CA GLU A 130 -14.81 -13.67 7.77
C GLU A 130 -13.30 -13.66 7.54
N LEU A 131 -12.82 -13.07 6.43
CA LEU A 131 -11.40 -12.86 6.18
C LEU A 131 -10.81 -11.70 6.98
N ILE A 132 -11.67 -10.83 7.53
CA ILE A 132 -11.21 -9.74 8.38
C ILE A 132 -10.84 -10.32 9.75
N PRO A 133 -9.59 -10.14 10.22
CA PRO A 133 -9.19 -10.58 11.54
C PRO A 133 -10.15 -10.05 12.62
N GLY A 134 -10.65 -10.95 13.46
CA GLY A 134 -11.63 -10.63 14.52
C GLY A 134 -13.10 -10.79 14.12
N ILE A 135 -13.42 -10.96 12.82
CA ILE A 135 -14.80 -11.22 12.38
C ILE A 135 -15.02 -12.72 12.18
N GLY A 136 -15.66 -13.35 13.17
CA GLY A 136 -16.20 -14.71 13.06
C GLY A 136 -17.66 -14.74 12.59
N LYS A 137 -18.26 -15.94 12.51
CA LYS A 137 -19.65 -16.16 12.10
C LYS A 137 -20.67 -15.23 12.77
N LYS A 138 -20.53 -15.02 14.09
CA LYS A 138 -21.43 -14.14 14.87
C LYS A 138 -21.41 -12.70 14.36
N TYR A 139 -20.22 -12.09 14.25
CA TYR A 139 -20.10 -10.72 13.77
C TYR A 139 -20.48 -10.60 12.30
N MET A 140 -20.15 -11.60 11.49
CA MET A 140 -20.54 -11.65 10.08
C MET A 140 -22.06 -11.58 9.91
N TRP A 141 -22.83 -12.41 10.64
CA TRP A 141 -24.28 -12.37 10.59
C TRP A 141 -24.84 -11.03 11.07
N ASN A 142 -24.34 -10.48 12.18
CA ASN A 142 -24.76 -9.14 12.63
C ASN A 142 -24.57 -8.07 11.54
N ILE A 143 -23.45 -8.08 10.81
CA ILE A 143 -23.20 -7.12 9.73
C ILE A 143 -24.18 -7.31 8.57
N LEU A 144 -24.48 -8.56 8.20
CA LEU A 144 -25.45 -8.86 7.13
C LEU A 144 -26.88 -8.45 7.52
N ASP A 145 -27.28 -8.74 8.76
CA ASP A 145 -28.60 -8.37 9.28
C ASP A 145 -28.78 -6.84 9.30
N GLU A 146 -27.75 -6.08 9.70
CA GLU A 146 -27.80 -4.60 9.63
C GLU A 146 -27.80 -4.06 8.20
N ARG A 147 -27.19 -4.78 7.25
CA ARG A 147 -27.16 -4.38 5.83
C ARG A 147 -28.52 -4.55 5.15
N GLU A 148 -29.36 -5.49 5.60
CA GLU A 148 -30.68 -5.75 5.02
C GLU A 148 -31.78 -4.80 5.52
N LYS A 149 -31.52 -4.04 6.59
CA LYS A 149 -32.43 -3.01 7.11
C LYS A 149 -32.39 -1.73 6.28
#